data_AF-A0A8T5LL44-F1
#
_entry.id   AF-A0A8T5LL44-F1
#
_cell.length_a   1.000
_cell.length_b   1.000
_cell.length_c   1.000
_cell.angle_alpha   90.00
_cell.angle_beta   90.00
_cell.angle_gamma   90.00
#
_symmetry.space_group_name_H-M   'P 1'
#
loop_
_entity.id
_entity.type
_entity.pdbx_description
1 polymer ?
#
loop_
_entity_poly.entity_id
_entity_poly.type
_entity_poly.pdbx_seq_one_letter_code
_entity_poly.pdbx_strand_id
1 'polypeptide(L)'
;MSLEDKVKWVEREDREISSLDFYREHYDSLPRRQLRNKDPNLYRRLKKDGFLEFVPTVKRDFGDNPVAYYTERYKGLTRGQLKKKDPGLYERIKRDGFLKFVPKIIRDFGDDPVVYYTEHYKGLTRGQLEKKDPSLYQHLRKKGLLEHIPLVCKYEGDPLAYYNKYYNNRTRRQLRKENEALYRRLWRDGLLKHVPLKL
;
A
#
# COMPACT_ATOMS: atom_id res chain seq x y z
N MET A 1 0.51 29.83 40.81
CA MET A 1 1.38 28.76 41.32
C MET A 1 1.81 27.93 40.11
N SER A 2 3.12 27.88 39.86
CA SER A 2 3.76 27.42 38.61
C SER A 2 3.64 25.90 38.42
N LEU A 3 3.70 25.44 37.17
CA LEU A 3 3.85 24.02 36.78
C LEU A 3 5.05 23.41 37.53
N GLU A 4 4.73 22.63 38.56
CA GLU A 4 5.68 22.00 39.48
C GLU A 4 6.78 21.20 38.75
N ASP A 5 8.03 21.47 39.13
CA ASP A 5 9.19 20.64 38.79
C ASP A 5 9.05 19.28 39.48
N LYS A 6 8.39 18.34 38.79
CA LYS A 6 8.26 16.95 39.27
C LYS A 6 9.64 16.29 39.36
N VAL A 7 9.96 15.74 40.53
CA VAL A 7 11.21 15.01 40.81
C VAL A 7 11.36 13.84 39.84
N LYS A 8 12.47 13.77 39.10
CA LYS A 8 12.73 12.67 38.17
C LYS A 8 13.24 11.43 38.91
N TRP A 9 12.98 10.26 38.35
CA TRP A 9 13.41 8.96 38.88
C TRP A 9 14.92 8.83 39.12
N VAL A 10 15.73 9.55 38.35
CA VAL A 10 17.19 9.57 38.51
C VAL A 10 17.65 10.45 39.67
N GLU A 11 16.85 11.46 40.02
CA GLU A 11 17.07 12.44 41.08
C GLU A 11 16.50 11.98 42.43
N ARG A 12 15.85 10.80 42.49
CA ARG A 12 15.27 10.28 43.72
C ARG A 12 16.32 10.12 44.83
N GLU A 13 15.98 10.60 46.02
CA GLU A 13 16.81 10.45 47.22
C GLU A 13 16.66 9.03 47.80
N ASP A 14 15.42 8.54 47.88
CA ASP A 14 15.15 7.15 48.29
C ASP A 14 15.49 6.18 47.15
N ARG A 15 16.49 5.33 47.39
CA ARG A 15 16.93 4.32 46.42
C ARG A 15 16.12 3.02 46.49
N GLU A 16 15.43 2.77 47.59
CA GLU A 16 14.64 1.57 47.88
C GLU A 16 13.19 1.68 47.40
N ILE A 17 12.68 2.91 47.18
CA ILE A 17 11.33 3.12 46.67
C ILE A 17 11.06 2.33 45.38
N SER A 18 9.94 1.61 45.35
CA SER A 18 9.47 0.90 44.18
C SER A 18 9.19 1.87 43.03
N SER A 19 9.43 1.42 41.78
CA SER A 19 9.12 2.23 40.61
C SER A 19 7.63 2.56 40.49
N LEU A 20 6.75 1.69 40.99
CA LEU A 20 5.30 1.94 41.02
C LEU A 20 4.92 2.99 42.07
N ASP A 21 5.51 2.93 43.26
CA ASP A 21 5.17 3.86 44.35
C ASP A 21 5.72 5.26 44.05
N PHE A 22 6.94 5.35 43.52
CA PHE A 22 7.49 6.61 43.02
C PHE A 22 6.62 7.23 41.89
N TYR A 23 6.06 6.39 41.01
CA TYR A 23 5.11 6.85 39.99
C TYR A 23 3.84 7.43 40.63
N ARG A 24 3.26 6.74 41.61
CA ARG A 24 2.07 7.21 42.34
C ARG A 24 2.33 8.48 43.12
N GLU A 25 3.53 8.68 43.64
CA GLU A 25 3.85 9.86 44.44
C GLU A 25 4.06 11.12 43.57
N HIS A 26 4.83 11.01 42.49
CA HIS A 26 5.26 12.20 41.73
C HIS A 26 4.54 12.37 40.38
N TYR A 27 3.98 11.31 39.84
CA TYR A 27 3.42 11.27 38.50
C TYR A 27 1.98 10.76 38.47
N ASP A 28 1.28 10.74 39.61
CA ASP A 28 -0.09 10.21 39.66
C ASP A 28 -0.95 10.77 38.53
N SER A 29 -1.76 9.90 37.92
CA SER A 29 -2.59 10.15 36.74
C SER A 29 -1.88 10.47 35.41
N LEU A 30 -0.54 10.63 35.36
CA LEU A 30 0.15 10.89 34.08
C LEU A 30 0.08 9.66 33.17
N PRO A 31 -0.50 9.78 31.97
CA PRO A 31 -0.63 8.64 31.08
C PRO A 31 0.72 8.21 30.50
N ARG A 32 0.85 6.92 30.16
CA ARG A 32 2.09 6.29 29.65
C ARG A 32 2.88 7.13 28.66
N ARG A 33 2.21 7.74 27.67
CA ARG A 33 2.86 8.57 26.64
C ARG A 33 3.45 9.84 27.23
N GLN A 34 2.71 10.50 28.13
CA GLN A 34 3.19 11.73 28.77
C GLN A 34 4.29 11.40 29.77
N LEU A 35 4.14 10.33 30.56
CA LEU A 35 5.18 9.82 31.45
C LEU A 35 6.48 9.52 30.69
N ARG A 36 6.40 8.78 29.58
CA ARG A 36 7.58 8.46 28.74
C ARG A 36 8.31 9.71 28.26
N ASN A 37 7.57 10.78 27.96
CA ASN A 37 8.16 12.03 27.48
C ASN A 37 8.74 12.87 28.64
N LYS A 38 8.08 12.89 29.80
CA LYS A 38 8.52 13.66 30.97
C LYS A 38 9.67 12.98 31.73
N ASP A 39 9.55 11.66 31.97
CA ASP A 39 10.56 10.84 32.64
C ASP A 39 10.73 9.48 31.92
N PRO A 40 11.59 9.44 30.89
CA PRO A 40 11.84 8.21 30.14
C PRO A 40 12.54 7.13 30.98
N ASN A 41 13.24 7.51 32.07
CA ASN A 41 13.92 6.54 32.94
C ASN A 41 12.92 5.80 33.81
N LEU A 42 11.99 6.52 34.44
CA LEU A 42 10.89 5.92 35.18
C LEU A 42 10.06 4.99 34.28
N TYR A 43 9.69 5.46 33.08
CA TYR A 43 8.94 4.66 32.11
C TYR A 43 9.65 3.35 31.76
N ARG A 44 10.97 3.40 31.49
CA ARG A 44 11.77 2.21 31.20
C ARG A 44 11.83 1.27 32.40
N ARG A 45 11.92 1.83 33.63
CA ARG A 45 11.96 1.04 34.85
C ARG A 45 10.63 0.33 35.13
N LEU A 46 9.51 1.06 35.11
CA LEU A 46 8.16 0.49 35.21
C LEU A 46 7.91 -0.62 34.19
N LYS A 47 8.44 -0.47 32.96
CA LYS A 47 8.37 -1.54 31.95
C LYS A 47 9.15 -2.78 32.36
N LYS A 48 10.38 -2.60 32.86
CA LYS A 48 11.26 -3.70 33.27
C LYS A 48 10.68 -4.44 34.49
N ASP A 49 10.08 -3.69 35.41
CA ASP A 49 9.50 -4.22 36.65
C ASP A 49 8.07 -4.79 36.44
N GLY A 50 7.51 -4.70 35.22
CA GLY A 50 6.17 -5.23 34.90
C GLY A 50 4.99 -4.32 35.26
N PHE A 51 5.23 -3.15 35.83
CA PHE A 51 4.19 -2.25 36.34
C PHE A 51 3.55 -1.29 35.33
N LEU A 52 3.87 -1.41 34.03
CA LEU A 52 3.26 -0.53 33.03
C LEU A 52 1.73 -0.64 32.98
N GLU A 53 1.15 -1.78 33.35
CA GLU A 53 -0.29 -1.97 33.38
C GLU A 53 -1.03 -0.99 34.30
N PHE A 54 -0.40 -0.61 35.42
CA PHE A 54 -0.93 0.34 36.41
C PHE A 54 -0.82 1.81 35.96
N VAL A 55 -0.07 2.09 34.90
CA VAL A 55 0.02 3.45 34.33
C VAL A 55 -1.13 3.66 33.34
N PRO A 56 -1.96 4.72 33.49
CA PRO A 56 -3.08 4.99 32.61
C PRO A 56 -2.66 5.12 31.14
N THR A 57 -3.54 4.71 30.24
CA THR A 57 -3.39 4.96 28.81
C THR A 57 -4.45 5.93 28.34
N VAL A 58 -4.06 6.97 27.59
CA VAL A 58 -5.04 7.77 26.86
C VAL A 58 -5.42 6.97 25.63
N LYS A 59 -6.61 6.37 25.64
CA LYS A 59 -7.26 5.95 24.39
C LYS A 59 -7.78 7.23 23.73
N ARG A 60 -7.48 7.41 22.44
CA ARG A 60 -8.15 8.47 21.67
C ARG A 60 -9.62 8.11 21.61
N ASP A 61 -10.45 9.01 22.13
CA ASP A 61 -11.89 8.89 22.04
C ASP A 61 -12.38 9.51 20.73
N PHE A 62 -13.19 8.74 20.00
CA PHE A 62 -13.83 9.17 18.76
C PHE A 62 -15.36 9.26 18.95
N GLY A 63 -15.81 9.23 20.20
CA GLY A 63 -17.20 9.06 20.60
C GLY A 63 -17.72 7.64 20.32
N ASP A 64 -19.02 7.47 20.59
CA ASP A 64 -19.72 6.21 20.35
C ASP A 64 -19.93 5.93 18.85
N ASN A 65 -19.97 6.98 18.04
CA ASN A 65 -20.14 6.89 16.59
C ASN A 65 -18.93 7.43 15.84
N PRO A 66 -17.97 6.58 15.45
CA PRO A 66 -16.78 7.02 14.73
C PRO A 66 -17.10 7.55 13.31
N VAL A 67 -18.27 7.22 12.75
CA VAL A 67 -18.73 7.77 11.45
C VAL A 67 -19.22 9.20 11.60
N ALA A 68 -19.89 9.53 12.71
CA ALA A 68 -20.27 10.92 13.01
C ALA A 68 -19.03 11.79 13.17
N TYR A 69 -18.06 11.32 13.97
CA TYR A 69 -16.77 12.01 14.14
C TYR A 69 -16.02 12.21 12.81
N TYR A 70 -16.03 11.20 11.93
CA TYR A 70 -15.50 11.34 10.57
C TYR A 70 -16.25 12.40 9.75
N THR A 71 -17.59 12.38 9.79
CA THR A 71 -18.44 13.31 9.04
C THR A 71 -18.23 14.75 9.47
N GLU A 72 -18.01 15.00 10.76
CA GLU A 72 -17.80 16.34 11.29
C GLU A 72 -16.41 16.89 10.96
N ARG A 73 -15.36 16.06 11.03
CA ARG A 73 -13.96 16.52 10.99
C ARG A 73 -13.20 16.22 9.72
N TYR A 74 -13.66 15.25 8.94
CA TYR A 74 -12.92 14.67 7.81
C TYR A 74 -13.81 14.37 6.59
N LYS A 75 -15.00 14.98 6.51
CA LYS A 75 -15.94 14.80 5.40
C LYS A 75 -15.24 14.90 4.05
N GLY A 76 -15.51 13.94 3.18
CA GLY A 76 -14.94 13.90 1.82
C GLY A 76 -13.53 13.31 1.73
N LEU A 77 -12.82 13.10 2.85
CA LEU A 77 -11.57 12.34 2.80
C LEU A 77 -11.85 10.90 2.44
N THR A 78 -11.15 10.41 1.42
CA THR A 78 -11.22 9.00 1.02
C THR A 78 -10.55 8.12 2.06
N ARG A 79 -10.85 6.81 2.05
CA ARG A 79 -10.24 5.81 2.95
C ARG A 79 -8.71 5.93 3.02
N GLY A 80 -8.05 6.14 1.88
CA GLY A 80 -6.60 6.29 1.81
C GLY A 80 -6.11 7.59 2.43
N GLN A 81 -6.80 8.71 2.18
CA GLN A 81 -6.49 10.01 2.78
C GLN A 81 -6.74 10.00 4.29
N LEU A 82 -7.86 9.41 4.73
CA LEU A 82 -8.19 9.25 6.14
C LEU A 82 -7.13 8.40 6.86
N LYS A 83 -6.72 7.27 6.29
CA LYS A 83 -5.67 6.43 6.88
C LYS A 83 -4.35 7.19 7.06
N LYS A 84 -3.98 8.05 6.10
CA LYS A 84 -2.78 8.88 6.20
C LYS A 84 -2.92 10.00 7.24
N LYS A 85 -4.08 10.66 7.28
CA LYS A 85 -4.32 11.83 8.15
C LYS A 85 -4.63 11.45 9.59
N ASP A 86 -5.45 10.41 9.79
CA ASP A 86 -5.80 9.87 11.10
C ASP A 86 -5.90 8.33 11.05
N PRO A 87 -4.77 7.61 11.17
CA PRO A 87 -4.77 6.16 11.14
C PRO A 87 -5.59 5.54 12.29
N GLY A 88 -5.69 6.22 13.44
CA GLY A 88 -6.43 5.73 14.59
C GLY A 88 -7.94 5.68 14.31
N LEU A 89 -8.48 6.75 13.75
CA LEU A 89 -9.88 6.80 13.33
C LEU A 89 -10.17 5.82 12.20
N TYR A 90 -9.28 5.72 11.21
CA TYR A 90 -9.43 4.74 10.12
C TYR A 90 -9.52 3.30 10.64
N GLU A 91 -8.62 2.89 11.53
CA GLU A 91 -8.63 1.53 12.08
C GLU A 91 -9.85 1.30 12.99
N ARG A 92 -10.33 2.32 13.71
CA ARG A 92 -11.59 2.23 14.47
C ARG A 92 -12.78 1.98 13.55
N ILE A 93 -12.99 2.84 12.55
CA ILE A 93 -14.08 2.69 11.56
C ILE A 93 -14.02 1.34 10.85
N LYS A 94 -12.81 0.84 10.54
CA LYS A 94 -12.60 -0.47 9.93
C LYS A 94 -13.00 -1.61 10.87
N ARG A 95 -12.54 -1.58 12.13
CA ARG A 95 -12.87 -2.60 13.14
C ARG A 95 -14.37 -2.69 13.37
N ASP A 96 -15.05 -1.54 13.37
CA ASP A 96 -16.48 -1.43 13.61
C ASP A 96 -17.32 -1.74 12.33
N GLY A 97 -16.68 -2.10 11.21
CA GLY A 97 -17.39 -2.50 9.98
C GLY A 97 -17.97 -1.34 9.15
N PHE A 98 -17.56 -0.10 9.44
CA PHE A 98 -18.18 1.11 8.90
C PHE A 98 -17.45 1.75 7.72
N LEU A 99 -16.45 1.09 7.13
CA LEU A 99 -15.72 1.64 5.98
C LEU A 99 -16.60 1.99 4.77
N LYS A 100 -17.80 1.39 4.65
CA LYS A 100 -18.78 1.73 3.60
C LYS A 100 -19.20 3.20 3.63
N PHE A 101 -19.15 3.85 4.79
CA PHE A 101 -19.49 5.27 4.96
C PHE A 101 -18.31 6.22 4.66
N VAL A 102 -17.11 5.69 4.42
CA VAL A 102 -15.94 6.47 4.02
C VAL A 102 -15.71 6.29 2.52
N PRO A 103 -15.68 7.40 1.74
CA PRO A 103 -15.47 7.35 0.29
C PRO A 103 -14.23 6.56 -0.09
N LYS A 104 -14.31 5.78 -1.16
CA LYS A 104 -13.17 5.10 -1.76
C LYS A 104 -12.89 5.78 -3.10
N ILE A 105 -11.62 6.04 -3.40
CA ILE A 105 -11.24 6.41 -4.77
C ILE A 105 -11.49 5.20 -5.65
N ILE A 106 -12.40 5.34 -6.60
CA ILE A 106 -12.56 4.42 -7.72
C ILE A 106 -12.03 5.20 -8.92
N ARG A 107 -10.91 4.74 -9.50
CA ARG A 107 -10.52 5.22 -10.83
C ARG A 107 -11.43 4.53 -11.83
N ASP A 108 -12.10 5.35 -12.62
CA ASP A 108 -12.86 4.89 -13.76
C ASP A 108 -11.92 4.76 -14.96
N PHE A 109 -11.99 3.61 -15.65
CA PHE A 109 -11.25 3.33 -16.87
C PHE A 109 -12.20 3.16 -18.06
N GLY A 110 -13.45 3.59 -17.91
CA GLY A 110 -14.53 3.38 -18.87
C GLY A 110 -15.05 1.93 -18.85
N ASP A 111 -15.98 1.66 -19.79
CA ASP A 111 -16.60 0.34 -19.95
C ASP A 111 -15.58 -0.71 -20.41
N ASP A 112 -14.67 -0.32 -21.32
CA ASP A 112 -13.59 -1.17 -21.81
C ASP A 112 -12.19 -0.63 -21.41
N PRO A 113 -11.55 -1.21 -20.39
CA PRO A 113 -10.22 -0.80 -19.97
C PRO A 113 -9.12 -1.12 -21.01
N VAL A 114 -9.37 -1.97 -22.00
CA VAL A 114 -8.44 -2.22 -23.12
C VAL A 114 -8.46 -1.05 -24.10
N VAL A 115 -9.63 -0.46 -24.36
CA VAL A 115 -9.75 0.77 -25.16
C VAL A 115 -9.01 1.90 -24.45
N TYR A 116 -9.24 2.10 -23.16
CA TYR A 116 -8.53 3.10 -22.36
C TYR A 116 -7.01 2.91 -22.43
N TYR A 117 -6.52 1.67 -22.32
CA TYR A 117 -5.10 1.38 -22.52
C TYR A 117 -4.63 1.78 -23.93
N THR A 118 -5.41 1.47 -24.97
CA THR A 118 -5.06 1.74 -26.36
C THR A 118 -5.01 3.24 -26.65
N GLU A 119 -5.86 4.04 -26.02
CA GLU A 119 -5.87 5.50 -26.18
C GLU A 119 -4.75 6.19 -25.42
N HIS A 120 -4.42 5.73 -24.21
CA HIS A 120 -3.50 6.45 -23.31
C HIS A 120 -2.11 5.84 -23.17
N TYR A 121 -1.95 4.54 -23.47
CA TYR A 121 -0.75 3.77 -23.14
C TYR A 121 -0.33 2.79 -24.24
N LYS A 122 -0.78 3.00 -25.48
CA LYS A 122 -0.47 2.15 -26.63
C LYS A 122 1.03 1.83 -26.71
N GLY A 123 1.34 0.54 -26.83
CA GLY A 123 2.71 0.06 -26.98
C GLY A 123 3.47 -0.15 -25.68
N LEU A 124 2.97 0.32 -24.53
CA LEU A 124 3.57 -0.03 -23.24
C LEU A 124 3.40 -1.52 -22.95
N THR A 125 4.50 -2.18 -22.63
CA THR A 125 4.45 -3.56 -22.16
C THR A 125 3.79 -3.66 -20.79
N ARG A 126 3.36 -4.86 -20.38
CA ARG A 126 2.75 -5.11 -19.06
C ARG A 126 3.59 -4.56 -17.91
N GLY A 127 4.91 -4.78 -17.94
CA GLY A 127 5.81 -4.28 -16.90
C GLY A 127 5.97 -2.76 -16.92
N GLN A 128 5.96 -2.14 -18.10
CA GLN A 128 5.95 -0.68 -18.22
C GLN A 128 4.62 -0.08 -17.75
N LEU A 129 3.51 -0.72 -18.10
CA LEU A 129 2.16 -0.33 -17.66
C LEU A 129 2.02 -0.45 -16.14
N GLU A 130 2.48 -1.54 -15.53
CA GLU A 130 2.44 -1.72 -14.08
C GLU A 130 3.22 -0.63 -13.35
N LYS A 131 4.38 -0.22 -13.88
CA LYS A 131 5.18 0.87 -13.31
C LYS A 131 4.51 2.23 -13.51
N LYS A 132 3.89 2.48 -14.67
CA LYS A 132 3.34 3.79 -15.05
C LYS A 132 1.92 4.02 -14.50
N ASP A 133 1.04 3.02 -14.61
CA ASP A 133 -0.30 3.03 -14.03
C ASP A 133 -0.61 1.66 -13.40
N PRO A 134 -0.17 1.44 -12.15
CA PRO A 134 -0.44 0.18 -11.44
C PRO A 134 -1.94 -0.05 -11.23
N SER A 135 -2.76 1.00 -11.20
CA SER A 135 -4.21 0.85 -11.01
C SER A 135 -4.86 0.23 -12.24
N LEU A 136 -4.52 0.71 -13.44
CA LEU A 136 -5.03 0.14 -14.70
C LEU A 136 -4.51 -1.28 -14.90
N TYR A 137 -3.22 -1.53 -14.66
CA TYR A 137 -2.64 -2.87 -14.75
C TYR A 137 -3.38 -3.87 -13.84
N GLN A 138 -3.61 -3.54 -12.57
CA GLN A 138 -4.32 -4.41 -11.64
C GLN A 138 -5.80 -4.58 -12.04
N HIS A 139 -6.43 -3.55 -12.62
CA HIS A 139 -7.80 -3.64 -13.13
C HIS A 139 -7.89 -4.64 -14.30
N LEU A 140 -7.03 -4.50 -15.31
CA LEU A 140 -6.92 -5.42 -16.44
C LEU A 140 -6.61 -6.85 -15.99
N ARG A 141 -5.69 -7.02 -15.03
CA ARG A 141 -5.34 -8.32 -14.44
C ARG A 141 -6.54 -9.00 -13.79
N LYS A 142 -7.32 -8.28 -12.99
CA LYS A 142 -8.51 -8.83 -12.31
C LYS A 142 -9.61 -9.21 -13.29
N LYS A 143 -9.74 -8.49 -14.41
CA LYS A 143 -10.67 -8.82 -15.50
C LYS A 143 -10.15 -9.87 -16.47
N GLY A 144 -8.90 -10.36 -16.33
CA GLY A 144 -8.30 -11.33 -17.25
C GLY A 144 -7.83 -10.75 -18.59
N LEU A 145 -7.80 -9.43 -18.75
CA LEU A 145 -7.60 -8.74 -20.03
C LEU A 145 -6.13 -8.44 -20.36
N LEU A 146 -5.17 -8.96 -19.57
CA LEU A 146 -3.74 -8.70 -19.80
C LEU A 146 -3.22 -9.25 -21.13
N GLU A 147 -3.92 -10.20 -21.75
CA GLU A 147 -3.53 -10.75 -23.06
C GLU A 147 -3.50 -9.72 -24.19
N HIS A 148 -4.32 -8.67 -24.08
CA HIS A 148 -4.33 -7.53 -25.00
C HIS A 148 -3.15 -6.58 -24.79
N ILE A 149 -2.42 -6.72 -23.68
CA ILE A 149 -1.28 -5.87 -23.35
C ILE A 149 0.03 -6.58 -23.75
N PRO A 150 0.93 -5.92 -24.50
CA PRO A 150 2.20 -6.50 -24.92
C PRO A 150 3.01 -7.04 -23.75
N LEU A 151 3.52 -8.26 -23.85
CA LEU A 151 4.57 -8.75 -22.95
C LEU A 151 5.92 -8.17 -23.41
N VAL A 152 6.87 -8.02 -22.49
CA VAL A 152 8.27 -7.75 -22.86
C VAL A 152 8.73 -8.85 -23.82
N CYS A 153 9.16 -8.47 -25.02
CA CYS A 153 9.79 -9.40 -25.95
C CYS A 153 11.20 -9.71 -25.44
N LYS A 154 11.61 -10.99 -25.50
CA LYS A 154 12.97 -11.44 -25.15
C LYS A 154 14.04 -10.99 -26.17
N TYR A 155 13.66 -10.22 -27.18
CA TYR A 155 14.51 -9.78 -28.27
C TYR A 155 14.12 -8.35 -28.66
N GLU A 156 15.14 -7.53 -28.90
CA GLU A 156 15.02 -6.12 -29.29
C GLU A 156 14.80 -5.95 -30.79
N GLY A 157 14.15 -4.86 -31.17
CA GLY A 157 13.97 -4.44 -32.57
C GLY A 157 12.68 -4.91 -33.24
N ASP A 158 12.63 -4.75 -34.57
CA ASP A 158 11.50 -5.17 -35.41
C ASP A 158 11.38 -6.71 -35.39
N PRO A 159 10.24 -7.28 -34.94
CA PRO A 159 10.06 -8.72 -34.85
C PRO A 159 10.15 -9.42 -36.22
N LEU A 160 9.80 -8.74 -37.33
CA LEU A 160 9.93 -9.31 -38.67
C LEU A 160 11.40 -9.33 -39.11
N ALA A 161 12.15 -8.26 -38.87
CA ALA A 161 13.59 -8.24 -39.10
C ALA A 161 14.32 -9.31 -38.29
N TYR A 162 13.95 -9.50 -37.02
CA TYR A 162 14.50 -10.55 -36.17
C TYR A 162 14.18 -11.96 -36.71
N TYR A 163 12.94 -12.19 -37.14
CA TYR A 163 12.56 -13.44 -37.82
C TYR A 163 13.41 -13.67 -39.09
N ASN A 164 13.53 -12.67 -39.96
CA ASN A 164 14.30 -12.78 -41.20
C ASN A 164 15.79 -13.06 -40.95
N LYS A 165 16.34 -12.56 -39.83
CA LYS A 165 17.74 -12.75 -39.47
C LYS A 165 18.04 -14.13 -38.89
N TYR A 166 17.18 -14.66 -38.03
CA TYR A 166 17.48 -15.86 -37.24
C TYR A 166 16.64 -17.10 -37.59
N TYR A 167 15.48 -16.91 -38.22
CA TYR A 167 14.50 -17.95 -38.51
C TYR A 167 14.07 -17.93 -39.98
N ASN A 168 14.91 -17.42 -40.88
CA ASN A 168 14.60 -17.35 -42.30
C ASN A 168 14.14 -18.73 -42.83
N ASN A 169 13.12 -18.74 -43.69
CA ASN A 169 12.48 -19.94 -44.23
C ASN A 169 11.78 -20.87 -43.21
N ARG A 170 11.69 -20.51 -41.92
CA ARG A 170 10.87 -21.26 -40.96
C ARG A 170 9.40 -20.99 -41.20
N THR A 171 8.63 -22.04 -41.43
CA THR A 171 7.17 -21.92 -41.52
C THR A 171 6.59 -21.44 -40.18
N ARG A 172 5.40 -20.84 -40.21
CA ARG A 172 4.63 -20.45 -39.03
C ARG A 172 4.55 -21.57 -37.98
N ARG A 173 4.38 -22.82 -38.42
CA ARG A 173 4.30 -24.00 -37.53
C ARG A 173 5.64 -24.32 -36.88
N GLN A 174 6.74 -24.26 -37.63
CA GLN A 174 8.09 -24.46 -37.09
C GLN A 174 8.45 -23.33 -36.13
N LEU A 175 8.23 -22.07 -36.52
CA LEU A 175 8.46 -20.90 -35.68
C LEU A 175 7.66 -20.97 -34.37
N ARG A 176 6.38 -21.38 -34.42
CA ARG A 176 5.56 -21.55 -33.20
C ARG A 176 6.16 -22.58 -32.24
N LYS A 177 6.76 -23.66 -32.75
CA LYS A 177 7.41 -24.70 -31.93
C LYS A 177 8.75 -24.21 -31.37
N GLU A 178 9.56 -23.56 -32.19
CA GLU A 178 10.93 -23.14 -31.83
C GLU A 178 10.95 -21.87 -30.96
N ASN A 179 10.05 -20.92 -31.23
CA ASN A 179 10.00 -19.64 -30.54
C ASN A 179 8.56 -19.11 -30.51
N GLU A 180 7.75 -19.70 -29.63
CA GLU A 180 6.33 -19.35 -29.47
C GLU A 180 6.11 -17.86 -29.18
N ALA A 181 7.02 -17.23 -28.44
CA ALA A 181 6.91 -15.82 -28.09
C ALA A 181 7.04 -14.91 -29.34
N LEU A 182 7.92 -15.25 -30.29
CA LEU A 182 8.09 -14.49 -31.52
C LEU A 182 6.91 -14.71 -32.46
N TYR A 183 6.43 -15.96 -32.54
CA TYR A 183 5.21 -16.29 -33.26
C TYR A 183 4.01 -15.47 -32.77
N ARG A 184 3.75 -15.46 -31.45
CA ARG A 184 2.65 -14.69 -30.84
C ARG A 184 2.81 -13.19 -31.07
N ARG A 185 4.05 -12.68 -31.06
CA ARG A 185 4.35 -11.27 -31.36
C ARG A 185 4.00 -10.91 -32.80
N LEU A 186 4.49 -11.68 -33.78
CA LEU A 186 4.19 -11.47 -35.20
C LEU A 186 2.69 -11.61 -35.49
N TRP A 187 1.98 -12.51 -34.80
CA TRP A 187 0.52 -12.62 -34.89
C TRP A 187 -0.19 -11.37 -34.36
N ARG A 188 0.17 -10.92 -33.14
CA ARG A 188 -0.43 -9.73 -32.51
C ARG A 188 -0.18 -8.47 -33.33
N ASP A 189 1.01 -8.34 -33.91
CA ASP A 189 1.41 -7.18 -34.69
C ASP A 189 0.88 -7.26 -36.15
N GLY A 190 0.14 -8.31 -36.51
CA GLY A 190 -0.41 -8.49 -37.88
C GLY A 190 0.65 -8.80 -38.94
N LEU A 191 1.87 -9.15 -38.51
CA LEU A 191 3.04 -9.41 -39.34
C LEU A 191 3.20 -10.89 -39.72
N LEU A 192 2.41 -11.79 -39.12
CA LEU A 192 2.45 -13.22 -39.40
C LEU A 192 2.21 -13.54 -40.89
N LYS A 193 1.53 -12.65 -41.62
CA LYS A 193 1.34 -12.72 -43.07
C LYS A 193 2.65 -12.82 -43.86
N HIS A 194 3.74 -12.27 -43.32
CA HIS A 194 5.08 -12.29 -43.92
C HIS A 194 5.89 -13.55 -43.58
N VAL A 195 5.36 -14.45 -42.74
CA VAL A 195 5.99 -15.74 -42.42
C VAL A 195 5.35 -16.85 -43.28
N PRO A 196 6.13 -17.72 -43.93
CA PRO A 196 5.63 -18.80 -44.78
C PRO A 196 4.66 -19.76 -44.05
N LEU A 197 3.58 -20.16 -44.73
CA LEU A 197 2.62 -21.13 -44.19
C LEU A 197 3.07 -22.59 -44.40
N LYS A 198 3.67 -22.86 -45.57
CA LYS A 198 4.26 -24.13 -45.99
C LYS A 198 5.57 -23.80 -46.73
N LEU A 199 6.49 -24.77 -46.77
CA LEU A 199 7.71 -24.68 -47.58
C LEU A 199 7.36 -24.80 -49.06
#